data_AF-A0A1L8DSZ1-F1
#
_entry.id   AF-A0A1L8DSZ1-F1
#
_cell.length_a   1.000
_cell.length_b   1.000
_cell.length_c   1.000
_cell.angle_alpha   90.00
_cell.angle_beta   90.00
_cell.angle_gamma   90.00
#
_symmetry.space_group_name_H-M   'P 1'
#
loop_
_entity.id
_entity.type
_entity.pdbx_description
1 polymer ?
#
loop_
_entity_poly.entity_id
_entity_poly.type
_entity_poly.pdbx_seq_one_letter_code
_entity_poly.pdbx_strand_id
1 'polypeptide(L)'
;LLAVVLDPDNKFHTYNASRQQEAYLPGPNGVGLQSTLWGNMDEVYAVSPTEPRNPRGWLVDLLNRFGQFGGFDNLLERFNTGMALLKKPPSSEDMSSGGTTSSLSDDSAKMKTSTVSSSGTNSTSTSLVLEDTNKITLPLIHALVRPFGQCYELLTIPTIEKYFMPIWSVVLELLEGLTDDELKKEAKPEGRSDSINGIVRAARCLASRLPNQENLIKDLEMFRLKMILRLLQVSSFNGKMNALNEINKVLSTVAYYPHRNQGPHLQQDDEMDWLTAEKMAKWIKDTDVLGIVLKDSLHQPQYVEKLEKILRFLIKEKSLTLEDLNAMWRAQAGKHEAIVKNLHDLLAKLAWDFNAEQLDYLFDCFQASMTTANKKQRERLLELIRRLAEDDKNGVM
;
A
#
# COMPACT_ATOMS: atom_id res chain seq x y z
N LEU A 1 9.27 -3.21 18.06
CA LEU A 1 10.50 -2.63 18.67
C LEU A 1 11.58 -2.38 17.63
N LEU A 2 11.94 -3.36 16.79
CA LEU A 2 12.95 -3.20 15.73
C LEU A 2 12.67 -2.01 14.79
N ALA A 3 11.42 -1.81 14.35
CA ALA A 3 11.06 -0.69 13.46
C ALA A 3 11.27 0.70 14.07
N VAL A 4 11.42 0.82 15.40
CA VAL A 4 11.74 2.09 16.07
C VAL A 4 13.25 2.22 16.23
N VAL A 5 13.90 1.11 16.57
CA VAL A 5 15.34 1.03 16.86
C VAL A 5 16.18 1.17 15.59
N LEU A 6 15.73 0.59 14.48
CA LEU A 6 16.42 0.60 13.19
C LEU A 6 16.00 1.77 12.29
N ASP A 7 15.11 2.65 12.76
CA ASP A 7 14.63 3.80 11.99
C ASP A 7 15.72 4.88 11.88
N PRO A 8 16.34 5.09 10.70
CA PRO A 8 17.42 6.07 10.55
C PRO A 8 16.99 7.50 10.84
N ASP A 9 15.69 7.79 10.82
CA ASP A 9 15.13 9.13 11.02
C ASP A 9 14.62 9.34 12.46
N ASN A 10 14.83 8.37 13.35
CA ASN A 10 14.55 8.58 14.76
C ASN A 10 15.50 9.66 15.35
N LYS A 11 15.07 10.29 16.45
CA LYS A 11 15.83 11.40 17.08
C LYS A 11 17.27 11.03 17.44
N PHE A 12 17.49 9.79 17.89
CA PHE A 12 18.82 9.32 18.31
C PHE A 12 19.77 9.20 17.11
N HIS A 13 19.33 8.53 16.03
CA HIS A 13 20.14 8.31 14.83
C HIS A 13 20.34 9.60 14.03
N THR A 14 19.35 10.50 14.04
CA THR A 14 19.49 11.83 13.43
C THR A 14 20.54 12.67 14.17
N TYR A 15 20.52 12.69 15.50
CA TYR A 15 21.49 13.43 16.31
C TYR A 15 22.92 12.87 16.16
N ASN A 16 23.05 11.55 16.01
CA ASN A 16 24.34 10.87 15.91
C ASN A 16 24.74 10.53 14.46
N ALA A 17 24.12 11.14 13.45
CA ALA A 17 24.26 10.73 12.05
C ALA A 17 25.72 10.83 11.53
N SER A 18 26.51 11.79 12.05
CA SER A 18 27.91 11.99 11.68
C SER A 18 28.89 11.00 12.32
N ARG A 19 28.44 10.17 13.26
CA ARG A 19 29.33 9.22 13.94
C ARG A 19 29.78 8.15 12.95
N GLN A 20 31.09 7.90 12.91
CA GLN A 20 31.67 6.80 12.16
C GLN A 20 31.32 5.45 12.79
N GLN A 21 31.28 4.40 11.97
CA GLN A 21 31.15 3.03 12.48
C GLN A 21 32.40 2.68 13.31
N GLU A 22 32.23 2.10 14.49
CA GLU A 22 33.34 1.82 15.41
C GLU A 22 33.81 0.37 15.33
N ALA A 23 32.96 -0.54 14.87
CA ALA A 23 33.26 -1.97 14.88
C ALA A 23 34.08 -2.48 13.68
N TYR A 24 34.41 -1.63 12.71
CA TYR A 24 34.98 -2.05 11.43
C TYR A 24 36.29 -1.33 11.10
N LEU A 25 37.37 -1.74 11.77
CA LEU A 25 38.72 -1.50 11.27
C LEU A 25 39.16 -2.74 10.46
N PRO A 26 39.86 -2.56 9.32
CA PRO A 26 40.53 -3.68 8.65
C PRO A 26 41.46 -4.37 9.66
N GLY A 27 41.34 -5.69 9.82
CA GLY A 27 42.26 -6.45 10.66
C GLY A 27 43.72 -6.28 10.19
N PRO A 28 44.71 -6.48 11.07
CA PRO A 28 46.10 -6.47 10.64
C PRO A 28 46.29 -7.53 9.54
N ASN A 29 46.82 -7.12 8.39
CA ASN A 29 46.99 -7.88 7.13
C ASN A 29 45.77 -7.97 6.20
N GLY A 30 44.69 -7.22 6.44
CA GLY A 30 43.54 -7.15 5.52
C GLY A 30 42.67 -8.41 5.47
N VAL A 31 42.83 -9.32 6.43
CA VAL A 31 42.03 -10.55 6.57
C VAL A 31 41.11 -10.41 7.78
N GLY A 32 39.81 -10.43 7.54
CA GLY A 32 38.78 -10.30 8.57
C GLY A 32 38.57 -8.86 9.06
N LEU A 33 37.42 -8.63 9.70
CA LEU A 33 37.08 -7.36 10.35
C LEU A 33 37.17 -7.54 11.85
N GLN A 34 37.98 -6.67 12.48
CA GLN A 34 38.21 -6.74 13.91
C GLN A 34 37.44 -5.62 14.58
N SER A 35 36.42 -5.99 15.37
CA SER A 35 35.78 -5.05 16.28
C SER A 35 36.57 -5.02 17.59
N THR A 36 37.05 -3.84 17.97
CA THR A 36 37.68 -3.61 19.28
C THR A 36 36.72 -3.81 20.46
N LEU A 37 35.41 -3.79 20.21
CA LEU A 37 34.36 -3.97 21.22
C LEU A 37 33.71 -5.36 21.22
N TRP A 38 33.60 -6.04 20.06
CA TRP A 38 32.68 -7.17 19.89
C TRP A 38 33.33 -8.45 19.32
N GLY A 39 34.65 -8.49 19.21
CA GLY A 39 35.40 -9.67 18.74
C GLY A 39 35.43 -9.80 17.22
N ASN A 40 35.83 -10.98 16.73
CA ASN A 40 35.89 -11.28 15.31
C ASN A 40 34.49 -11.54 14.74
N MET A 41 34.28 -11.06 13.51
CA MET A 41 33.06 -11.27 12.73
C MET A 41 33.40 -12.03 11.45
N ASP A 42 32.61 -13.05 11.13
CA ASP A 42 32.78 -13.84 9.90
C ASP A 42 32.09 -13.21 8.69
N GLU A 43 30.97 -12.50 8.89
CA GLU A 43 30.17 -11.86 7.83
C GLU A 43 29.85 -10.39 8.16
N VAL A 44 29.70 -9.55 7.11
CA VAL A 44 29.30 -8.13 7.22
C VAL A 44 27.92 -7.94 6.64
N TYR A 45 27.02 -7.47 7.49
CA TYR A 45 25.61 -7.32 7.15
C TYR A 45 25.21 -5.89 6.73
N ALA A 46 25.93 -4.89 7.23
CA ALA A 46 25.68 -3.49 6.96
C ALA A 46 26.98 -2.69 6.87
N VAL A 47 26.98 -1.62 6.07
CA VAL A 47 28.11 -0.70 5.89
C VAL A 47 27.60 0.74 5.84
N SER A 48 28.43 1.67 6.31
CA SER A 48 28.16 3.10 6.15
C SER A 48 28.01 3.48 4.68
N PRO A 49 27.10 4.41 4.35
CA PRO A 49 26.98 4.92 2.99
C PRO A 49 28.23 5.71 2.61
N THR A 50 28.52 5.79 1.31
CA THR A 50 29.65 6.58 0.81
C THR A 50 29.40 8.07 0.96
N GLU A 51 30.47 8.86 1.07
CA GLU A 51 30.39 10.32 1.05
C GLU A 51 29.64 10.82 -0.20
N PRO A 52 28.81 11.88 -0.10
CA PRO A 52 28.72 12.85 1.01
C PRO A 52 27.67 12.51 2.08
N ARG A 53 27.08 11.29 2.06
CA ARG A 53 26.04 10.93 3.02
C ARG A 53 26.62 10.72 4.41
N ASN A 54 25.81 11.00 5.42
CA ASN A 54 26.17 10.79 6.82
C ASN A 54 26.46 9.29 7.10
N PRO A 55 27.55 8.94 7.80
CA PRO A 55 28.00 7.56 8.00
C PRO A 55 27.04 6.70 8.85
N ARG A 56 26.27 7.29 9.76
CA ARG A 56 25.26 6.59 10.59
C ARG A 56 25.82 5.38 11.35
N GLY A 57 27.04 5.51 11.89
CA GLY A 57 27.83 4.41 12.45
C GLY A 57 27.12 3.56 13.51
N TRP A 58 26.38 4.18 14.45
CA TRP A 58 25.60 3.43 15.46
C TRP A 58 24.60 2.45 14.85
N LEU A 59 23.90 2.87 13.79
CA LEU A 59 22.88 2.04 13.15
C LEU A 59 23.53 0.91 12.36
N VAL A 60 24.65 1.18 11.69
CA VAL A 60 25.45 0.18 10.98
C VAL A 60 25.97 -0.89 11.94
N ASP A 61 26.57 -0.45 13.05
CA ASP A 61 27.09 -1.32 14.11
C ASP A 61 25.97 -2.21 14.70
N LEU A 62 24.79 -1.62 14.92
CA LEU A 62 23.64 -2.36 15.44
C LEU A 62 23.10 -3.41 14.48
N LEU A 63 23.02 -3.10 13.17
CA LEU A 63 22.58 -4.03 12.14
C LEU A 63 23.53 -5.23 12.03
N ASN A 64 24.83 -4.97 12.07
CA ASN A 64 25.80 -6.05 12.06
C ASN A 64 25.76 -6.90 13.33
N ARG A 65 25.57 -6.27 14.51
CA ARG A 65 25.40 -7.01 15.76
C ARG A 65 24.14 -7.87 15.74
N PHE A 66 23.06 -7.40 15.12
CA PHE A 66 21.86 -8.18 14.89
C PHE A 66 22.15 -9.42 14.03
N GLY A 67 22.92 -9.27 12.94
CA GLY A 67 23.33 -10.39 12.10
C GLY A 67 24.27 -11.38 12.82
N GLN A 68 25.24 -10.90 13.59
CA GLN A 68 26.17 -11.75 14.36
C GLN A 68 25.45 -12.72 15.31
N PHE A 69 24.30 -12.32 15.87
CA PHE A 69 23.48 -13.16 16.72
C PHE A 69 22.45 -14.01 15.97
N GLY A 70 22.62 -14.20 14.66
CA GLY A 70 21.72 -14.97 13.81
C GLY A 70 20.37 -14.30 13.61
N GLY A 71 20.26 -12.97 13.78
CA GLY A 71 18.99 -12.25 13.69
C GLY A 71 18.35 -12.36 12.29
N PHE A 72 19.16 -12.33 11.23
CA PHE A 72 18.68 -12.48 9.86
C PHE A 72 18.29 -13.93 9.54
N ASP A 73 19.01 -14.92 10.06
CA ASP A 73 18.66 -16.33 9.90
C ASP A 73 17.32 -16.63 10.60
N ASN A 74 17.15 -16.15 11.83
CA ASN A 74 15.87 -16.25 12.57
C ASN A 74 14.72 -15.55 11.84
N LEU A 75 14.98 -14.40 11.21
CA LEU A 75 13.98 -13.69 10.40
C LEU A 75 13.52 -14.57 9.23
N LEU A 76 14.46 -15.10 8.44
CA LEU A 76 14.17 -15.93 7.28
C LEU A 76 13.48 -17.24 7.67
N GLU A 77 13.95 -17.90 8.74
CA GLU A 77 13.33 -19.13 9.28
C GLU A 77 11.87 -18.89 9.69
N ARG A 78 11.58 -17.73 10.30
CA ARG A 78 10.21 -17.37 10.68
C ARG A 78 9.29 -17.23 9.47
N PHE A 79 9.78 -16.68 8.35
CA PHE A 79 9.02 -16.62 7.10
C PHE A 79 8.78 -18.03 6.53
N ASN A 80 9.83 -18.85 6.45
CA ASN A 80 9.75 -20.21 5.93
C ASN A 80 8.79 -21.10 6.74
N THR A 81 8.85 -21.01 8.08
CA THR A 81 7.97 -21.75 8.98
C THR A 81 6.52 -21.31 8.84
N GLY A 82 6.28 -19.99 8.79
CA GLY A 82 4.94 -19.43 8.61
C GLY A 82 4.27 -19.90 7.32
N MET A 83 5.03 -20.01 6.23
CA MET A 83 4.52 -20.54 4.96
C MET A 83 4.17 -22.01 5.01
N ALA A 84 5.04 -22.84 5.61
CA ALA A 84 4.82 -24.29 5.66
C ALA A 84 3.47 -24.62 6.32
N LEU A 85 3.05 -23.78 7.27
CA LEU A 85 1.75 -23.88 7.93
C LEU A 85 0.57 -23.45 7.06
N LEU A 86 0.74 -22.50 6.11
CA LEU A 86 -0.30 -22.12 5.15
C LEU A 86 -0.50 -23.15 4.04
N LYS A 87 0.57 -23.84 3.62
CA LYS A 87 0.50 -24.87 2.57
C LYS A 87 -0.04 -26.21 3.06
N LYS A 88 -0.15 -26.42 4.38
CA LYS A 88 -0.72 -27.64 4.94
C LYS A 88 -2.24 -27.58 4.80
N PRO A 89 -2.89 -28.47 4.03
CA PRO A 89 -4.34 -28.53 4.00
C PRO A 89 -4.87 -28.83 5.41
N PRO A 90 -6.09 -28.38 5.76
CA PRO A 90 -6.70 -28.80 7.02
C PRO A 90 -6.76 -30.32 7.02
N SER A 91 -5.92 -30.95 7.84
CA SER A 91 -5.93 -32.39 8.04
C SER A 91 -7.29 -32.74 8.62
N SER A 92 -7.99 -33.64 7.92
CA SER A 92 -9.17 -34.34 8.37
C SER A 92 -8.87 -35.14 9.64
N GLU A 93 -8.88 -34.46 10.79
CA GLU A 93 -8.91 -35.09 12.10
C GLU A 93 -10.24 -34.74 12.76
N ASP A 94 -11.33 -35.25 12.19
CA ASP A 94 -12.64 -35.32 12.83
C ASP A 94 -13.35 -36.60 12.39
N MET A 95 -12.74 -37.76 12.66
CA MET A 95 -13.42 -39.05 12.66
C MET A 95 -12.65 -40.04 13.55
N SER A 96 -13.07 -40.18 14.81
CA SER A 96 -13.36 -41.47 15.49
C SER A 96 -13.22 -41.37 17.02
N SER A 97 -14.37 -41.32 17.71
CA SER A 97 -14.62 -42.18 18.88
C SER A 97 -16.11 -42.16 19.21
N GLY A 98 -16.86 -43.01 18.50
CA GLY A 98 -18.15 -43.51 18.99
C GLY A 98 -17.91 -44.77 19.82
N GLY A 99 -18.60 -44.88 20.97
CA GLY A 99 -18.50 -46.04 21.88
C GLY A 99 -19.02 -45.78 23.30
N THR A 100 -20.25 -45.28 23.50
CA THR A 100 -21.46 -46.03 23.96
C THR A 100 -21.69 -46.07 25.50
N THR A 101 -22.75 -45.36 25.92
CA THR A 101 -23.73 -45.58 27.01
C THR A 101 -23.31 -45.65 28.49
N SER A 102 -23.88 -44.77 29.32
CA SER A 102 -24.99 -45.12 30.22
C SER A 102 -25.65 -43.88 30.86
N SER A 103 -26.89 -44.08 31.27
CA SER A 103 -28.00 -43.17 31.52
C SER A 103 -28.16 -42.71 32.98
N LEU A 104 -29.13 -41.79 33.18
CA LEU A 104 -29.87 -41.39 34.42
C LEU A 104 -29.28 -40.16 35.13
N SER A 105 -30.01 -39.20 35.71
CA SER A 105 -31.40 -38.71 35.70
C SER A 105 -31.43 -37.51 36.70
N ASP A 106 -32.45 -36.66 36.59
CA ASP A 106 -33.02 -35.76 37.61
C ASP A 106 -32.35 -34.43 38.02
N ASP A 107 -33.00 -33.35 37.54
CA ASP A 107 -33.92 -32.45 38.27
C ASP A 107 -33.43 -31.41 39.31
N SER A 108 -33.97 -30.20 39.10
CA SER A 108 -34.39 -29.19 40.09
C SER A 108 -33.43 -28.22 40.82
N ALA A 109 -33.58 -26.93 40.43
CA ALA A 109 -33.95 -25.75 41.24
C ALA A 109 -33.04 -25.11 42.33
N LYS A 110 -32.90 -23.77 42.19
CA LYS A 110 -32.81 -22.68 43.20
C LYS A 110 -31.65 -22.67 44.23
N MET A 111 -30.91 -21.56 44.30
CA MET A 111 -31.17 -20.39 45.19
C MET A 111 -29.88 -19.57 45.43
N LYS A 112 -30.06 -18.25 45.57
CA LYS A 112 -29.05 -17.25 45.97
C LYS A 112 -28.49 -17.53 47.37
N THR A 113 -27.20 -17.23 47.58
CA THR A 113 -26.73 -16.43 48.73
C THR A 113 -25.31 -15.92 48.51
N SER A 114 -25.13 -14.64 48.84
CA SER A 114 -23.89 -13.89 48.96
C SER A 114 -23.12 -14.26 50.23
N THR A 115 -21.79 -14.39 50.17
CA THR A 115 -20.92 -14.07 51.31
C THR A 115 -19.56 -13.60 50.80
N VAL A 116 -19.16 -12.42 51.28
CA VAL A 116 -17.86 -11.79 51.09
C VAL A 116 -16.95 -12.28 52.22
N SER A 117 -15.80 -12.84 51.88
CA SER A 117 -14.60 -12.75 52.72
C SER A 117 -13.32 -13.11 51.96
N SER A 118 -12.46 -12.09 51.93
CA SER A 118 -11.02 -11.98 51.70
C SER A 118 -10.11 -13.21 51.74
N SER A 119 -9.01 -13.02 51.00
CA SER A 119 -7.64 -13.53 51.17
C SER A 119 -7.32 -14.92 50.61
N GLY A 120 -6.55 -14.92 49.51
CA GLY A 120 -5.89 -16.08 48.95
C GLY A 120 -5.05 -15.66 47.75
N THR A 121 -3.74 -15.58 47.94
CA THR A 121 -2.72 -15.40 46.92
C THR A 121 -2.77 -16.54 45.90
N ASN A 122 -3.17 -16.24 44.66
CA ASN A 122 -3.09 -17.20 43.57
C ASN A 122 -2.16 -16.68 42.47
N SER A 123 -0.94 -17.21 42.50
CA SER A 123 -0.14 -17.47 41.31
C SER A 123 -0.95 -18.32 40.35
N THR A 124 -1.52 -17.68 39.32
CA THR A 124 -2.23 -18.37 38.24
C THR A 124 -1.38 -18.32 36.98
N SER A 125 -0.89 -19.50 36.62
CA SER A 125 -0.21 -19.85 35.37
C SER A 125 -0.88 -19.20 34.16
N THR A 126 -0.16 -18.30 33.50
CA THR A 126 -0.47 -17.79 32.17
C THR A 126 -0.15 -18.86 31.13
N SER A 127 -1.08 -19.79 30.92
CA SER A 127 -0.98 -20.87 29.92
C SER A 127 -2.10 -20.78 28.87
N LEU A 128 -2.38 -19.59 28.33
CA LEU A 128 -3.52 -19.38 27.42
C LEU A 128 -3.26 -18.50 26.18
N VAL A 129 -2.02 -18.28 25.68
CA VAL A 129 -1.85 -17.46 24.45
C VAL A 129 -0.66 -17.84 23.55
N LEU A 130 -0.27 -19.11 23.41
CA LEU A 130 0.88 -19.49 22.55
C LEU A 130 0.55 -20.36 21.34
N GLU A 131 -0.71 -20.71 21.08
CA GLU A 131 -1.04 -21.64 19.98
C GLU A 131 -1.33 -20.97 18.62
N ASP A 132 -1.56 -19.65 18.56
CA ASP A 132 -1.82 -18.93 17.30
C ASP A 132 -0.62 -18.10 16.77
N THR A 133 0.54 -18.11 17.42
CA THR A 133 1.68 -17.21 17.10
C THR A 133 2.41 -17.53 15.78
N ASN A 134 2.06 -18.63 15.11
CA ASN A 134 2.80 -19.12 13.93
C ASN A 134 2.09 -18.88 12.59
N LYS A 135 0.87 -18.32 12.58
CA LYS A 135 0.22 -17.93 11.31
C LYS A 135 0.84 -16.63 10.80
N ILE A 136 1.41 -16.67 9.60
CA ILE A 136 1.96 -15.47 8.95
C ILE A 136 0.81 -14.63 8.39
N THR A 137 0.66 -13.40 8.89
CA THR A 137 -0.39 -12.44 8.51
C THR A 137 0.22 -11.21 7.87
N LEU A 138 -0.55 -10.44 7.07
CA LEU A 138 -0.04 -9.21 6.45
C LEU A 138 0.51 -8.20 7.47
N PRO A 139 -0.15 -7.91 8.62
CA PRO A 139 0.42 -7.04 9.63
C PRO A 139 1.75 -7.56 10.19
N LEU A 140 1.88 -8.89 10.36
CA LEU A 140 3.11 -9.49 10.85
C LEU A 140 4.23 -9.39 9.80
N ILE A 141 3.95 -9.72 8.54
CA ILE A 141 4.91 -9.56 7.44
C ILE A 141 5.40 -8.12 7.40
N HIS A 142 4.47 -7.16 7.38
CA HIS A 142 4.79 -5.74 7.37
C HIS A 142 5.68 -5.37 8.57
N ALA A 143 5.33 -5.80 9.78
CA ALA A 143 6.12 -5.52 10.98
C ALA A 143 7.53 -6.13 10.95
N LEU A 144 7.71 -7.28 10.29
CA LEU A 144 8.99 -7.96 10.15
C LEU A 144 9.90 -7.31 9.09
N VAL A 145 9.33 -6.88 7.95
CA VAL A 145 10.13 -6.30 6.84
C VAL A 145 10.35 -4.80 6.97
N ARG A 146 9.41 -4.07 7.58
CA ARG A 146 9.46 -2.60 7.71
C ARG A 146 10.79 -2.07 8.30
N PRO A 147 11.36 -2.61 9.40
CA PRO A 147 12.59 -2.07 9.97
C PRO A 147 13.73 -2.02 8.94
N PHE A 148 13.83 -3.06 8.12
CA PHE A 148 14.88 -3.20 7.11
C PHE A 148 14.57 -2.40 5.84
N GLY A 149 13.30 -2.25 5.49
CA GLY A 149 12.88 -1.31 4.45
C GLY A 149 13.19 0.15 4.80
N GLN A 150 13.26 0.51 6.09
CA GLN A 150 13.62 1.87 6.54
C GLN A 150 15.13 2.13 6.48
N CYS A 151 15.97 1.12 6.75
CA CYS A 151 17.43 1.24 6.77
C CYS A 151 18.14 0.54 5.59
N TYR A 152 17.41 0.25 4.52
CA TYR A 152 17.86 -0.52 3.37
C TYR A 152 19.17 -0.02 2.72
N GLU A 153 19.42 1.29 2.76
CA GLU A 153 20.64 1.90 2.21
C GLU A 153 21.92 1.42 2.91
N LEU A 154 21.81 1.00 4.17
CA LEU A 154 22.92 0.57 5.00
C LEU A 154 23.23 -0.92 4.85
N LEU A 155 22.29 -1.73 4.37
CA LEU A 155 22.48 -3.16 4.23
C LEU A 155 23.42 -3.48 3.06
N THR A 156 24.26 -4.49 3.23
CA THR A 156 25.14 -4.98 2.15
C THR A 156 24.32 -5.76 1.13
N ILE A 157 24.73 -5.72 -0.14
CA ILE A 157 24.09 -6.48 -1.23
C ILE A 157 23.95 -7.97 -0.88
N PRO A 158 25.01 -8.68 -0.42
CA PRO A 158 24.90 -10.09 -0.04
C PRO A 158 23.87 -10.36 1.06
N THR A 159 23.67 -9.42 1.98
CA THR A 159 22.66 -9.56 3.05
C THR A 159 21.24 -9.50 2.50
N ILE A 160 21.00 -8.56 1.59
CA ILE A 160 19.69 -8.43 0.93
C ILE A 160 19.40 -9.67 0.08
N GLU A 161 20.37 -10.12 -0.71
CA GLU A 161 20.26 -11.32 -1.55
C GLU A 161 19.98 -12.58 -0.73
N LYS A 162 20.75 -12.82 0.33
CA LYS A 162 20.64 -14.04 1.15
C LYS A 162 19.35 -14.09 1.95
N TYR A 163 18.93 -12.97 2.55
CA TYR A 163 17.89 -12.98 3.58
C TYR A 163 16.55 -12.42 3.14
N PHE A 164 16.50 -11.47 2.20
CA PHE A 164 15.25 -10.80 1.81
C PHE A 164 14.73 -11.26 0.46
N MET A 165 15.59 -11.58 -0.50
CA MET A 165 15.13 -12.07 -1.81
C MET A 165 14.26 -13.33 -1.73
N PRO A 166 14.59 -14.34 -0.89
CA PRO A 166 13.71 -15.48 -0.70
C PRO A 166 12.35 -15.11 -0.09
N ILE A 167 12.25 -14.01 0.65
CA ILE A 167 11.00 -13.56 1.27
C ILE A 167 10.02 -13.00 0.23
N TRP A 168 10.49 -12.42 -0.88
CA TRP A 168 9.60 -11.75 -1.83
C TRP A 168 8.76 -12.69 -2.68
N SER A 169 9.31 -13.84 -3.09
CA SER A 169 8.53 -14.87 -3.78
C SER A 169 7.36 -15.36 -2.92
N VAL A 170 7.63 -15.56 -1.64
CA VAL A 170 6.67 -15.97 -0.60
C VAL A 170 5.59 -14.94 -0.38
N VAL A 171 6.01 -13.69 -0.20
CA VAL A 171 5.10 -12.58 0.04
C VAL A 171 4.17 -12.39 -1.15
N LEU A 172 4.68 -12.46 -2.38
CA LEU A 172 3.87 -12.37 -3.60
C LEU A 172 2.84 -13.52 -3.69
N GLU A 173 3.22 -14.76 -3.40
CA GLU A 173 2.30 -15.92 -3.39
C GLU A 173 1.16 -15.74 -2.37
N LEU A 174 1.47 -15.31 -1.15
CA LEU A 174 0.47 -15.05 -0.10
C LEU A 174 -0.48 -13.92 -0.49
N LEU A 175 0.09 -12.86 -1.05
CA LEU A 175 -0.62 -11.68 -1.49
C LEU A 175 -1.57 -11.97 -2.67
N GLU A 176 -1.20 -12.88 -3.57
CA GLU A 176 -2.08 -13.37 -4.64
C GLU A 176 -3.25 -14.21 -4.12
N GLY A 177 -3.04 -14.97 -3.04
CA GLY A 177 -4.05 -15.82 -2.41
C GLY A 177 -5.09 -15.08 -1.55
N LEU A 178 -4.96 -13.76 -1.34
CA LEU A 178 -5.89 -13.00 -0.49
C LEU A 178 -7.31 -13.02 -1.03
N THR A 179 -8.26 -13.37 -0.17
CA THR A 179 -9.70 -13.26 -0.46
C THR A 179 -10.18 -11.81 -0.38
N ASP A 180 -11.31 -11.52 -1.01
CA ASP A 180 -11.90 -10.17 -0.98
C ASP A 180 -12.27 -9.72 0.43
N ASP A 181 -12.65 -10.65 1.31
CA ASP A 181 -13.02 -10.32 2.68
C ASP A 181 -11.80 -10.05 3.57
N GLU A 182 -10.67 -10.72 3.33
CA GLU A 182 -9.39 -10.40 3.96
C GLU A 182 -8.87 -9.03 3.51
N LEU A 183 -8.95 -8.75 2.21
CA LEU A 183 -8.57 -7.45 1.65
C LEU A 183 -9.40 -6.30 2.24
N LYS A 184 -10.72 -6.51 2.41
CA LYS A 184 -11.62 -5.53 3.06
C LYS A 184 -11.27 -5.32 4.53
N LYS A 185 -10.85 -6.36 5.26
CA LYS A 185 -10.46 -6.24 6.68
C LYS A 185 -9.21 -5.37 6.82
N GLU A 186 -8.23 -5.50 5.94
CA GLU A 186 -7.02 -4.67 5.96
C GLU A 186 -7.26 -3.21 5.55
N ALA A 187 -8.28 -2.94 4.75
CA ALA A 187 -8.60 -1.58 4.35
C ALA A 187 -9.32 -0.75 5.44
N LYS A 188 -9.63 -1.33 6.61
CA LYS A 188 -10.33 -0.62 7.69
C LYS A 188 -9.40 0.39 8.37
N PRO A 189 -9.86 1.63 8.62
CA PRO A 189 -9.05 2.69 9.24
C PRO A 189 -8.60 2.38 10.68
N GLU A 190 -9.22 1.41 11.34
CA GLU A 190 -8.84 0.92 12.67
C GLU A 190 -7.46 0.22 12.68
N GLY A 191 -7.03 -0.30 11.52
CA GLY A 191 -5.68 -0.80 11.30
C GLY A 191 -4.72 0.35 11.02
N ARG A 192 -3.97 0.78 12.04
CA ARG A 192 -3.00 1.90 11.97
C ARG A 192 -1.84 1.71 10.98
N SER A 193 -1.81 0.61 10.22
CA SER A 193 -0.78 0.34 9.22
C SER A 193 -1.43 -0.22 7.96
N ASP A 194 -1.29 0.50 6.85
CA ASP A 194 -1.50 -0.02 5.50
C ASP A 194 -0.42 -1.09 5.24
N SER A 195 -0.71 -2.32 5.68
CA SER A 195 0.25 -3.44 5.69
C SER A 195 0.72 -3.75 4.28
N ILE A 196 -0.21 -3.77 3.31
CA ILE A 196 0.07 -4.11 1.92
C ILE A 196 1.04 -3.10 1.31
N ASN A 197 0.74 -1.80 1.41
CA ASN A 197 1.59 -0.75 0.87
C ASN A 197 2.94 -0.69 1.59
N GLY A 198 2.94 -0.90 2.92
CA GLY A 198 4.16 -0.96 3.71
C GLY A 198 5.09 -2.11 3.30
N ILE A 199 4.52 -3.29 3.01
CA ILE A 199 5.25 -4.45 2.48
C ILE A 199 5.83 -4.15 1.11
N VAL A 200 5.00 -3.68 0.16
CA VAL A 200 5.45 -3.36 -1.20
C VAL A 200 6.55 -2.31 -1.17
N ARG A 201 6.40 -1.27 -0.34
CA ARG A 201 7.42 -0.22 -0.20
C ARG A 201 8.74 -0.78 0.34
N ALA A 202 8.69 -1.59 1.41
CA ALA A 202 9.89 -2.19 1.98
C ALA A 202 10.57 -3.12 0.97
N ALA A 203 9.80 -3.94 0.25
CA ALA A 203 10.29 -4.83 -0.79
C ALA A 203 10.97 -4.05 -1.93
N ARG A 204 10.35 -2.96 -2.40
CA ARG A 204 10.93 -2.10 -3.44
C ARG A 204 12.25 -1.48 -3.00
N CYS A 205 12.30 -0.89 -1.79
CA CYS A 205 13.52 -0.28 -1.27
C CYS A 205 14.67 -1.30 -1.17
N LEU A 206 14.37 -2.52 -0.73
CA LEU A 206 15.39 -3.57 -0.64
C LEU A 206 15.81 -4.08 -2.02
N ALA A 207 14.84 -4.31 -2.93
CA ALA A 207 15.12 -4.76 -4.29
C ALA A 207 15.92 -3.73 -5.11
N SER A 208 15.70 -2.44 -4.90
CA SER A 208 16.42 -1.38 -5.63
C SER A 208 17.92 -1.29 -5.30
N ARG A 209 18.39 -1.99 -4.26
CA ARG A 209 19.82 -2.11 -3.94
C ARG A 209 20.55 -3.14 -4.80
N LEU A 210 19.81 -4.02 -5.47
CA LEU A 210 20.34 -5.15 -6.21
C LEU A 210 20.28 -4.88 -7.72
N PRO A 211 21.34 -5.23 -8.48
CA PRO A 211 21.30 -5.16 -9.92
C PRO A 211 20.28 -6.15 -10.51
N ASN A 212 19.74 -5.84 -11.69
CA ASN A 212 18.86 -6.72 -12.47
C ASN A 212 17.54 -7.14 -11.79
N GLN A 213 17.02 -6.36 -10.84
CA GLN A 213 15.73 -6.64 -10.17
C GLN A 213 14.52 -5.94 -10.81
N GLU A 214 14.64 -5.49 -12.06
CA GLU A 214 13.57 -4.76 -12.77
C GLU A 214 12.25 -5.54 -12.83
N ASN A 215 12.32 -6.86 -13.07
CA ASN A 215 11.13 -7.72 -13.10
C ASN A 215 10.43 -7.79 -11.74
N LEU A 216 11.19 -7.96 -10.65
CA LEU A 216 10.62 -7.97 -9.31
C LEU A 216 9.99 -6.62 -8.96
N ILE A 217 10.66 -5.51 -9.27
CA ILE A 217 10.13 -4.16 -9.06
C ILE A 217 8.83 -3.97 -9.85
N LYS A 218 8.82 -4.37 -11.12
CA LYS A 218 7.61 -4.38 -11.96
C LYS A 218 6.49 -5.20 -11.34
N ASP A 219 6.78 -6.41 -10.87
CA ASP A 219 5.78 -7.30 -10.29
C ASP A 219 5.21 -6.73 -8.99
N LEU A 220 6.05 -6.10 -8.16
CA LEU A 220 5.64 -5.38 -6.94
C LEU A 220 4.74 -4.18 -7.25
N GLU A 221 5.05 -3.38 -8.27
CA GLU A 221 4.20 -2.26 -8.69
C GLU A 221 2.87 -2.74 -9.27
N MET A 222 2.91 -3.73 -10.17
CA MET A 222 1.70 -4.30 -10.76
C MET A 222 0.81 -4.93 -9.68
N PHE A 223 1.42 -5.61 -8.72
CA PHE A 223 0.73 -6.17 -7.57
C PHE A 223 0.03 -5.07 -6.75
N ARG A 224 0.73 -3.97 -6.43
CA ARG A 224 0.14 -2.83 -5.71
C ARG A 224 -1.08 -2.29 -6.44
N LEU A 225 -0.97 -2.06 -7.74
CA LEU A 225 -2.08 -1.58 -8.57
C LEU A 225 -3.24 -2.58 -8.59
N LYS A 226 -2.96 -3.88 -8.71
CA LYS A 226 -3.96 -4.96 -8.64
C LYS A 226 -4.72 -4.94 -7.31
N MET A 227 -4.05 -4.72 -6.18
CA MET A 227 -4.72 -4.64 -4.87
C MET A 227 -5.59 -3.39 -4.73
N ILE A 228 -5.12 -2.25 -5.22
CA ILE A 228 -5.90 -1.01 -5.25
C ILE A 228 -7.18 -1.22 -6.07
N LEU A 229 -7.07 -1.84 -7.25
CA LEU A 229 -8.22 -2.13 -8.12
C LEU A 229 -9.21 -3.08 -7.45
N ARG A 230 -8.75 -4.20 -6.89
CA ARG A 230 -9.62 -5.15 -6.17
C ARG A 230 -10.34 -4.45 -5.03
N LEU A 231 -9.63 -3.65 -4.24
CA LEU A 231 -10.23 -2.89 -3.15
C LEU A 231 -11.31 -1.93 -3.68
N LEU A 232 -11.05 -1.23 -4.79
CA LEU A 232 -12.01 -0.34 -5.41
C LEU A 232 -13.28 -1.07 -5.90
N GLN A 233 -13.14 -2.32 -6.39
CA GLN A 233 -14.25 -3.12 -6.92
C GLN A 233 -15.13 -3.73 -5.83
N VAL A 234 -14.53 -4.25 -4.75
CA VAL A 234 -15.24 -5.15 -3.82
C VAL A 234 -15.62 -4.50 -2.49
N SER A 235 -15.08 -3.33 -2.17
CA SER A 235 -15.22 -2.74 -0.83
C SER A 235 -16.42 -1.79 -0.67
N SER A 236 -16.73 -1.48 0.59
CA SER A 236 -17.69 -0.45 0.97
C SER A 236 -17.18 0.95 0.59
N PHE A 237 -18.02 1.97 0.72
CA PHE A 237 -17.66 3.37 0.43
C PHE A 237 -16.30 3.79 1.04
N ASN A 238 -16.03 3.45 2.30
CA ASN A 238 -14.76 3.79 2.96
C ASN A 238 -13.56 3.09 2.31
N GLY A 239 -13.70 1.82 1.91
CA GLY A 239 -12.64 1.10 1.20
C GLY A 239 -12.40 1.68 -0.19
N LYS A 240 -13.46 2.06 -0.92
CA LYS A 240 -13.36 2.75 -2.21
C LYS A 240 -12.66 4.10 -2.05
N MET A 241 -12.95 4.83 -0.98
CA MET A 241 -12.25 6.08 -0.66
C MET A 241 -10.78 5.87 -0.37
N ASN A 242 -10.42 4.81 0.36
CA ASN A 242 -9.03 4.48 0.58
C ASN A 242 -8.31 4.12 -0.74
N ALA A 243 -8.91 3.26 -1.57
CA ALA A 243 -8.37 2.91 -2.89
C ALA A 243 -8.15 4.16 -3.77
N LEU A 244 -9.13 5.07 -3.83
CA LEU A 244 -9.01 6.32 -4.58
C LEU A 244 -7.95 7.27 -4.02
N ASN A 245 -7.73 7.28 -2.70
CA ASN A 245 -6.63 8.03 -2.10
C ASN A 245 -5.27 7.42 -2.51
N GLU A 246 -5.15 6.10 -2.54
CA GLU A 246 -3.94 5.42 -3.00
C GLU A 246 -3.66 5.65 -4.49
N ILE A 247 -4.68 5.58 -5.36
CA ILE A 247 -4.53 5.97 -6.78
C ILE A 247 -3.97 7.39 -6.86
N ASN A 248 -4.57 8.35 -6.16
CA ASN A 248 -4.11 9.73 -6.17
C ASN A 248 -2.68 9.93 -5.64
N LYS A 249 -2.24 9.13 -4.67
CA LYS A 249 -0.84 9.14 -4.23
C LYS A 249 0.08 8.66 -5.34
N VAL A 250 -0.25 7.56 -6.01
CA VAL A 250 0.51 7.05 -7.16
C VAL A 250 0.57 8.07 -8.30
N LEU A 251 -0.56 8.71 -8.63
CA LEU A 251 -0.61 9.78 -9.63
C LEU A 251 0.33 10.93 -9.28
N SER A 252 0.34 11.36 -8.02
CA SER A 252 1.22 12.44 -7.55
C SER A 252 2.69 12.06 -7.67
N THR A 253 3.02 10.79 -7.39
CA THR A 253 4.36 10.24 -7.58
C THR A 253 4.73 10.32 -9.06
N VAL A 254 4.01 9.66 -9.96
CA VAL A 254 4.40 9.57 -11.39
C VAL A 254 4.36 10.90 -12.15
N ALA A 255 3.50 11.84 -11.75
CA ALA A 255 3.35 13.15 -12.41
C ALA A 255 4.47 14.15 -12.06
N TYR A 256 5.24 13.91 -11.00
CA TYR A 256 6.31 14.81 -10.53
C TYR A 256 7.67 14.54 -11.22
N TYR A 257 7.93 13.30 -11.63
CA TYR A 257 9.22 12.88 -12.20
C TYR A 257 9.65 13.52 -13.53
N PRO A 258 8.76 13.98 -14.45
CA PRO A 258 9.20 14.59 -15.69
C PRO A 258 10.09 15.84 -15.51
N HIS A 259 10.03 16.51 -14.36
CA HIS A 259 10.74 17.78 -14.11
C HIS A 259 12.07 17.64 -13.34
N ARG A 260 12.46 16.44 -12.90
CA ARG A 260 13.76 16.19 -12.23
C ARG A 260 14.89 15.82 -13.20
N ASN A 261 14.55 15.43 -14.44
CA ASN A 261 15.50 15.01 -15.49
C ASN A 261 16.31 16.15 -16.17
N GLN A 262 16.28 17.39 -15.66
CA GLN A 262 16.98 18.53 -16.28
C GLN A 262 18.13 19.11 -15.42
N GLY A 263 18.64 18.34 -14.44
CA GLY A 263 19.82 18.72 -13.64
C GLY A 263 21.11 18.06 -14.18
N PRO A 264 22.24 18.78 -14.34
CA PRO A 264 23.48 18.22 -14.88
C PRO A 264 24.22 17.21 -13.97
N HIS A 265 23.64 16.79 -12.84
CA HIS A 265 24.36 16.07 -11.80
C HIS A 265 23.48 15.08 -11.02
N LEU A 266 22.89 14.09 -11.69
CA LEU A 266 22.33 12.92 -11.02
C LEU A 266 22.78 11.64 -11.73
N GLN A 267 23.43 10.79 -10.95
CA GLN A 267 23.93 9.46 -11.33
C GLN A 267 22.78 8.57 -11.81
N GLN A 268 23.13 7.57 -12.62
CA GLN A 268 22.30 6.52 -13.24
C GLN A 268 21.31 5.74 -12.34
N ASP A 269 21.17 6.07 -11.05
CA ASP A 269 20.31 5.36 -10.10
C ASP A 269 18.82 5.75 -10.15
N ASP A 270 18.47 6.88 -10.78
CA ASP A 270 17.09 7.42 -10.82
C ASP A 270 16.24 6.91 -12.01
N GLU A 271 16.79 6.01 -12.85
CA GLU A 271 16.07 5.33 -13.95
C GLU A 271 15.21 4.12 -13.45
N MET A 272 15.18 3.91 -12.13
CA MET A 272 14.61 2.73 -11.44
C MET A 272 13.11 2.81 -11.09
N ASP A 273 12.39 3.86 -11.49
CA ASP A 273 10.93 3.90 -11.29
C ASP A 273 10.23 3.29 -12.52
N TRP A 274 10.00 1.98 -12.49
CA TRP A 274 9.33 1.23 -13.56
C TRP A 274 7.97 1.83 -13.95
N LEU A 275 7.23 2.39 -12.99
CA LEU A 275 5.90 2.96 -13.20
C LEU A 275 5.99 4.43 -13.64
N THR A 276 5.75 4.68 -14.92
CA THR A 276 5.72 6.03 -15.51
C THR A 276 4.28 6.58 -15.57
N ALA A 277 4.15 7.88 -15.87
CA ALA A 277 2.84 8.51 -16.07
C ALA A 277 2.06 7.83 -17.21
N GLU A 278 2.74 7.52 -18.33
CA GLU A 278 2.16 6.78 -19.46
C GLU A 278 1.65 5.39 -19.05
N LYS A 279 2.48 4.60 -18.35
CA LYS A 279 2.07 3.27 -17.87
C LYS A 279 0.91 3.32 -16.89
N MET A 280 0.87 4.36 -16.04
CA MET A 280 -0.23 4.59 -15.12
C MET A 280 -1.52 4.96 -15.85
N ALA A 281 -1.46 5.84 -16.87
CA ALA A 281 -2.61 6.19 -17.71
C ALA A 281 -3.14 4.96 -18.46
N LYS A 282 -2.24 4.16 -19.05
CA LYS A 282 -2.59 2.89 -19.70
C LYS A 282 -3.26 1.92 -18.72
N TRP A 283 -2.72 1.76 -17.52
CA TRP A 283 -3.34 0.89 -16.50
C TRP A 283 -4.75 1.33 -16.11
N ILE A 284 -4.96 2.65 -15.92
CA ILE A 284 -6.30 3.21 -15.62
C ILE A 284 -7.30 2.86 -16.71
N LYS A 285 -6.89 2.94 -17.98
CA LYS A 285 -7.71 2.61 -19.15
C LYS A 285 -7.96 1.10 -19.27
N ASP A 286 -6.91 0.29 -19.25
CA ASP A 286 -6.98 -1.16 -19.44
C ASP A 286 -7.83 -1.85 -18.34
N THR A 287 -7.91 -1.25 -17.14
CA THR A 287 -8.68 -1.80 -16.00
C THR A 287 -10.03 -1.13 -15.76
N ASP A 288 -10.45 -0.22 -16.63
CA ASP A 288 -11.72 0.53 -16.55
C ASP A 288 -11.96 1.18 -15.17
N VAL A 289 -10.92 1.81 -14.61
CA VAL A 289 -11.03 2.49 -13.30
C VAL A 289 -12.14 3.54 -13.35
N LEU A 290 -12.25 4.31 -14.43
CA LEU A 290 -13.29 5.32 -14.58
C LEU A 290 -14.70 4.69 -14.59
N GLY A 291 -14.93 3.62 -15.34
CA GLY A 291 -16.21 2.92 -15.35
C GLY A 291 -16.56 2.33 -13.99
N ILE A 292 -15.58 1.90 -13.19
CA ILE A 292 -15.82 1.44 -11.81
C ILE A 292 -16.22 2.61 -10.91
N VAL A 293 -15.49 3.73 -10.97
CA VAL A 293 -15.70 4.90 -10.10
C VAL A 293 -17.01 5.63 -10.43
N LEU A 294 -17.42 5.64 -11.70
CA LEU A 294 -18.65 6.30 -12.14
C LEU A 294 -19.95 5.53 -11.81
N LYS A 295 -19.86 4.25 -11.41
CA LYS A 295 -21.04 3.40 -11.16
C LYS A 295 -21.83 3.79 -9.90
N ASP A 296 -21.14 4.23 -8.85
CA ASP A 296 -21.79 4.58 -7.58
C ASP A 296 -21.05 5.69 -6.82
N SER A 297 -21.55 6.06 -5.65
CA SER A 297 -20.88 7.01 -4.73
C SER A 297 -20.75 8.47 -5.21
N LEU A 298 -21.17 8.79 -6.44
CA LEU A 298 -21.13 10.14 -7.02
C LEU A 298 -22.01 11.19 -6.31
N HIS A 299 -22.90 10.76 -5.42
CA HIS A 299 -23.68 11.67 -4.57
C HIS A 299 -22.81 12.30 -3.46
N GLN A 300 -21.63 11.74 -3.17
CA GLN A 300 -20.69 12.22 -2.16
C GLN A 300 -19.64 13.14 -2.82
N PRO A 301 -19.61 14.45 -2.50
CA PRO A 301 -18.68 15.40 -3.13
C PRO A 301 -17.19 15.01 -2.95
N GLN A 302 -16.81 14.53 -1.76
CA GLN A 302 -15.43 14.10 -1.50
C GLN A 302 -14.99 12.94 -2.40
N TYR A 303 -15.93 12.09 -2.82
CA TYR A 303 -15.66 11.01 -3.75
C TYR A 303 -15.38 11.54 -5.15
N VAL A 304 -16.23 12.49 -5.58
CA VAL A 304 -16.11 13.19 -6.85
C VAL A 304 -14.82 14.02 -6.93
N GLU A 305 -14.35 14.62 -5.84
CA GLU A 305 -13.03 15.29 -5.78
C GLU A 305 -11.86 14.34 -6.04
N LYS A 306 -11.95 13.06 -5.62
CA LYS A 306 -10.89 12.08 -5.93
C LYS A 306 -10.94 11.66 -7.39
N LEU A 307 -12.14 11.51 -7.95
CA LEU A 307 -12.34 11.28 -9.39
C LEU A 307 -11.81 12.45 -10.23
N GLU A 308 -12.04 13.70 -9.80
CA GLU A 308 -11.53 14.91 -10.46
C GLU A 308 -10.02 14.84 -10.70
N LYS A 309 -9.25 14.43 -9.69
CA LYS A 309 -7.79 14.29 -9.82
C LYS A 309 -7.36 13.24 -10.85
N ILE A 310 -8.07 12.11 -10.91
CA ILE A 310 -7.82 11.06 -11.91
C ILE A 310 -8.11 11.59 -13.31
N LEU A 311 -9.23 12.29 -13.48
CA LEU A 311 -9.60 12.89 -14.77
C LEU A 311 -8.59 13.95 -15.21
N ARG A 312 -8.18 14.87 -14.32
CA ARG A 312 -7.14 15.86 -14.62
C ARG A 312 -5.83 15.20 -15.06
N PHE A 313 -5.44 14.11 -14.41
CA PHE A 313 -4.27 13.33 -14.82
C PHE A 313 -4.42 12.77 -16.24
N LEU A 314 -5.55 12.13 -16.56
CA LEU A 314 -5.79 11.59 -17.89
C LEU A 314 -5.86 12.65 -18.98
N ILE A 315 -6.40 13.84 -18.67
CA ILE A 315 -6.42 14.97 -19.60
C ILE A 315 -4.98 15.43 -19.88
N LYS A 316 -4.18 15.62 -18.83
CA LYS A 316 -2.77 16.03 -18.95
C LYS A 316 -1.94 15.04 -19.78
N GLU A 317 -2.16 13.73 -19.57
CA GLU A 317 -1.52 12.65 -20.32
C GLU A 317 -2.20 12.36 -21.68
N LYS A 318 -3.13 13.22 -22.14
CA LYS A 318 -3.87 13.10 -23.41
C LYS A 318 -4.51 11.71 -23.62
N SER A 319 -4.93 11.09 -22.54
CA SER A 319 -5.45 9.71 -22.49
C SER A 319 -6.94 9.65 -22.17
N LEU A 320 -7.58 10.80 -21.91
CA LEU A 320 -9.04 10.89 -21.74
C LEU A 320 -9.74 10.81 -23.11
N THR A 321 -10.54 9.76 -23.31
CA THR A 321 -11.23 9.47 -24.58
C THR A 321 -12.67 9.96 -24.58
N LEU A 322 -13.29 10.07 -25.76
CA LEU A 322 -14.72 10.38 -25.88
C LEU A 322 -15.62 9.33 -25.23
N GLU A 323 -15.21 8.06 -25.19
CA GLU A 323 -15.94 7.02 -24.46
C GLU A 323 -15.97 7.26 -22.95
N ASP A 324 -14.87 7.79 -22.39
CA ASP A 324 -14.82 8.16 -20.97
C ASP A 324 -15.77 9.33 -20.67
N LEU A 325 -15.79 10.34 -21.54
CA LEU A 325 -16.72 11.47 -21.43
C LEU A 325 -18.18 11.02 -21.59
N ASN A 326 -18.45 10.10 -22.51
CA ASN A 326 -19.76 9.48 -22.67
C ASN A 326 -20.19 8.72 -21.41
N ALA A 327 -19.27 7.98 -20.78
CA ALA A 327 -19.52 7.28 -19.52
C ALA A 327 -19.85 8.28 -18.39
N MET A 328 -19.10 9.38 -18.29
CA MET A 328 -19.38 10.47 -17.34
C MET A 328 -20.76 11.09 -17.60
N TRP A 329 -21.09 11.36 -18.86
CA TRP A 329 -22.37 11.94 -19.24
C TRP A 329 -23.55 11.00 -18.94
N ARG A 330 -23.40 9.70 -19.21
CA ARG A 330 -24.43 8.70 -18.93
C ARG A 330 -24.60 8.44 -17.44
N ALA A 331 -23.57 8.66 -16.62
CA ALA A 331 -23.61 8.40 -15.19
C ALA A 331 -24.66 9.23 -14.43
N GLN A 332 -25.10 10.38 -14.97
CA GLN A 332 -26.16 11.20 -14.38
C GLN A 332 -27.58 10.78 -14.78
N ALA A 333 -27.75 10.05 -15.88
CA ALA A 333 -29.07 9.75 -16.45
C ALA A 333 -29.93 8.94 -15.46
N GLY A 334 -31.12 9.46 -15.14
CA GLY A 334 -32.06 8.81 -14.22
C GLY A 334 -31.59 8.72 -12.76
N LYS A 335 -30.52 9.43 -12.37
CA LYS A 335 -29.99 9.44 -11.00
C LYS A 335 -30.55 10.60 -10.18
N HIS A 336 -30.30 10.55 -8.86
CA HIS A 336 -30.70 11.58 -7.91
C HIS A 336 -30.06 12.94 -8.24
N GLU A 337 -30.76 14.04 -7.93
CA GLU A 337 -30.33 15.40 -8.30
C GLU A 337 -28.95 15.79 -7.78
N ALA A 338 -28.55 15.25 -6.63
CA ALA A 338 -27.21 15.47 -6.07
C ALA A 338 -26.10 14.91 -6.99
N ILE A 339 -26.33 13.75 -7.62
CA ILE A 339 -25.38 13.12 -8.55
C ILE A 339 -25.25 13.99 -9.81
N VAL A 340 -26.40 14.39 -10.37
CA VAL A 340 -26.47 15.28 -11.54
C VAL A 340 -25.67 16.57 -11.28
N LYS A 341 -25.95 17.23 -10.14
CA LYS A 341 -25.25 18.45 -9.75
C LYS A 341 -23.74 18.23 -9.63
N ASN A 342 -23.30 17.19 -8.91
CA ASN A 342 -21.88 16.94 -8.70
C ASN A 342 -21.14 16.63 -10.02
N LEU A 343 -21.77 15.90 -10.95
CA LEU A 343 -21.20 15.62 -12.27
C LEU A 343 -21.14 16.88 -13.14
N HIS A 344 -22.17 17.73 -13.10
CA HIS A 344 -22.15 19.03 -13.79
C HIS A 344 -21.05 19.95 -13.25
N ASP A 345 -20.94 20.06 -11.92
CA ASP A 345 -19.89 20.85 -11.26
C ASP A 345 -18.49 20.29 -11.60
N LEU A 346 -18.35 18.96 -11.70
CA LEU A 346 -17.11 18.31 -12.14
C LEU A 346 -16.77 18.65 -13.60
N LEU A 347 -17.72 18.53 -14.53
CA LEU A 347 -17.51 18.84 -15.94
C LEU A 347 -17.13 20.32 -16.13
N ALA A 348 -17.83 21.24 -15.44
CA ALA A 348 -17.50 22.66 -15.48
C ALA A 348 -16.04 22.92 -15.04
N LYS A 349 -15.61 22.33 -13.93
CA LYS A 349 -14.23 22.45 -13.42
C LYS A 349 -13.15 21.89 -14.35
N LEU A 350 -13.50 20.95 -15.21
CA LEU A 350 -12.57 20.28 -16.14
C LEU A 350 -12.62 20.88 -17.55
N ALA A 351 -13.65 21.68 -17.86
CA ALA A 351 -13.92 22.18 -19.20
C ALA A 351 -12.73 22.91 -19.84
N TRP A 352 -12.03 23.71 -19.04
CA TRP A 352 -10.84 24.43 -19.49
C TRP A 352 -9.70 23.51 -19.94
N ASP A 353 -9.61 22.31 -19.37
CA ASP A 353 -8.55 21.36 -19.70
C ASP A 353 -8.91 20.50 -20.93
N PHE A 354 -10.16 20.52 -21.40
CA PHE A 354 -10.61 19.73 -22.54
C PHE A 354 -10.11 20.29 -23.88
N ASN A 355 -9.91 19.39 -24.84
CA ASN A 355 -9.63 19.77 -26.22
C ASN A 355 -10.94 20.07 -26.99
N ALA A 356 -10.82 20.62 -28.20
CA ALA A 356 -11.97 21.01 -29.02
C ALA A 356 -12.95 19.84 -29.29
N GLU A 357 -12.44 18.66 -29.64
CA GLU A 357 -13.28 17.47 -29.93
C GLU A 357 -14.07 17.01 -28.69
N GLN A 358 -13.46 17.10 -27.51
CA GLN A 358 -14.09 16.77 -26.23
C GLN A 358 -15.18 17.78 -25.86
N LEU A 359 -14.97 19.06 -26.14
CA LEU A 359 -15.96 20.12 -25.92
C LEU A 359 -17.13 20.00 -26.89
N ASP A 360 -16.86 19.81 -28.19
CA ASP A 360 -17.89 19.59 -29.22
C ASP A 360 -18.80 18.41 -28.85
N TYR A 361 -18.21 17.29 -28.42
CA TYR A 361 -18.97 16.14 -27.95
C TYR A 361 -19.88 16.45 -26.75
N LEU A 362 -19.41 17.25 -25.78
CA LEU A 362 -20.23 17.68 -24.65
C LEU A 362 -21.38 18.58 -25.11
N PHE A 363 -21.15 19.47 -26.08
CA PHE A 363 -22.20 20.30 -26.66
C PHE A 363 -23.28 19.47 -27.37
N ASP A 364 -22.89 18.46 -28.14
CA ASP A 364 -23.83 17.52 -28.75
C ASP A 364 -24.68 16.79 -27.69
N CYS A 365 -24.06 16.37 -26.60
CA CYS A 365 -24.73 15.75 -25.46
C CYS A 365 -25.74 16.70 -24.79
N PHE A 366 -25.38 17.99 -24.64
CA PHE A 366 -26.28 19.02 -24.12
C PHE A 366 -27.48 19.23 -25.05
N GLN A 367 -27.23 19.38 -26.35
CA GLN A 367 -28.28 19.58 -27.34
C GLN A 367 -29.27 18.41 -27.36
N ALA A 368 -28.76 17.18 -27.38
CA ALA A 368 -29.59 15.97 -27.30
C ALA A 368 -30.44 15.95 -26.03
N SER A 369 -29.85 16.29 -24.87
CA SER A 369 -30.57 16.32 -23.60
C SER A 369 -31.60 17.44 -23.53
N MET A 370 -31.37 18.58 -24.18
CA MET A 370 -32.29 19.72 -24.21
C MET A 370 -33.63 19.37 -24.89
N THR A 371 -33.60 18.49 -25.90
CA THR A 371 -34.81 18.03 -26.60
C THR A 371 -35.74 17.20 -25.71
N THR A 372 -35.18 16.43 -24.78
CA THR A 372 -35.92 15.49 -23.91
C THR A 372 -36.09 15.98 -22.47
N ALA A 373 -35.35 17.01 -22.06
CA ALA A 373 -35.34 17.55 -20.69
C ALA A 373 -36.64 18.29 -20.32
N ASN A 374 -37.07 18.11 -19.07
CA ASN A 374 -38.14 18.90 -18.45
C ASN A 374 -37.66 20.31 -18.05
N LYS A 375 -38.57 21.20 -17.64
CA LYS A 375 -38.24 22.60 -17.32
C LYS A 375 -37.06 22.76 -16.34
N LYS A 376 -37.07 22.01 -15.23
CA LYS A 376 -36.03 22.07 -14.20
C LYS A 376 -34.67 21.55 -14.69
N GLN A 377 -34.69 20.51 -15.53
CA GLN A 377 -33.50 19.97 -16.18
C GLN A 377 -32.92 20.98 -17.19
N ARG A 378 -33.77 21.63 -17.99
CA ARG A 378 -33.37 22.67 -18.94
C ARG A 378 -32.69 23.85 -18.25
N GLU A 379 -33.25 24.35 -17.15
CA GLU A 379 -32.64 25.44 -16.36
C GLU A 379 -31.22 25.06 -15.85
N ARG A 380 -31.02 23.81 -15.42
CA ARG A 380 -29.71 23.32 -14.98
C ARG A 380 -28.71 23.16 -16.11
N LEU A 381 -29.16 22.69 -17.28
CA LEU A 381 -28.32 22.59 -18.46
C LEU A 381 -27.86 23.98 -18.91
N LEU A 382 -28.77 24.97 -18.89
CA LEU A 382 -28.42 26.36 -19.20
C LEU A 382 -27.42 26.95 -18.20
N GLU A 383 -27.57 26.68 -16.90
CA GLU A 383 -26.58 27.09 -15.89
C GLU A 383 -25.21 26.44 -16.11
N LEU A 384 -25.17 25.15 -16.48
CA LEU A 384 -23.91 24.48 -16.80
C LEU A 384 -23.26 25.11 -18.05
N ILE A 385 -24.01 25.31 -19.13
CA ILE A 385 -23.52 25.97 -20.36
C ILE A 385 -23.00 27.37 -20.04
N ARG A 386 -23.70 28.13 -19.19
CA ARG A 386 -23.26 29.44 -18.74
C ARG A 386 -21.90 29.36 -18.03
N ARG A 387 -21.71 28.41 -17.11
CA ARG A 387 -20.44 28.23 -16.39
C ARG A 387 -19.30 27.81 -17.31
N LEU A 388 -19.59 26.93 -18.26
CA LEU A 388 -18.63 26.55 -19.30
C LEU A 388 -18.17 27.81 -20.06
N ALA A 389 -19.10 28.65 -20.50
CA ALA A 389 -18.79 29.89 -21.20
C ALA A 389 -18.10 30.96 -20.33
N GLU A 390 -18.46 31.09 -19.05
CA GLU A 390 -17.83 32.05 -18.12
C GLU A 390 -16.36 31.69 -17.82
N ASP A 391 -16.04 30.39 -17.78
CA ASP A 391 -14.68 29.93 -17.55
C ASP A 391 -13.82 29.96 -18.84
N ASP A 392 -14.39 30.21 -20.03
CA ASP A 392 -13.66 30.41 -21.28
C ASP A 392 -13.10 31.84 -21.44
N LYS A 393 -11.95 32.09 -20.82
CA LYS A 393 -11.25 33.39 -20.88
C LYS A 393 -10.53 33.68 -22.21
N ASN A 394 -10.37 32.70 -23.09
CA ASN A 394 -9.61 32.84 -24.33
C ASN A 394 -10.49 32.82 -25.60
N GLY A 395 -11.80 32.60 -25.46
CA GLY A 395 -12.74 32.57 -26.58
C GLY A 395 -12.51 31.38 -27.52
N VAL A 396 -12.13 30.24 -26.93
CA VAL A 396 -11.89 28.99 -27.67
C VAL A 396 -13.20 28.19 -27.84
N MET A 397 -14.22 28.50 -27.03
CA MET A 397 -15.59 27.99 -27.17
C MET A 397 -16.50 28.92 -27.97
#